data_AF-A0A9N8DRC5-F1
#
_entry.id   AF-A0A9N8DRC5-F1
#
_cell.length_a   1.000
_cell.length_b   1.000
_cell.length_c   1.000
_cell.angle_alpha   90.00
_cell.angle_beta   90.00
_cell.angle_gamma   90.00
#
_symmetry.space_group_name_H-M   'P 1'
#
loop_
_entity.id
_entity.type
_entity.pdbx_description
1 polymer ?
#
loop_
_entity_poly.entity_id
_entity_poly.type
_entity_poly.pdbx_seq_one_letter_code
_entity_poly.pdbx_strand_id
1 'polypeptide(L)'
;MLTTATSDIVSNPIINESDSTIAELEKALMDLDNMITPLQTKTQKKLNKIEEEITNCNFLIDSGLGSKKDQAELRKTKKSLRSRRVKLWDEMKALPALEEEREDLVTQLKELRRRYGILDDDI
;
A
#
# COMPACT_ATOMS: atom_id res chain seq x y z
N MET A 1 -11.27 -30.06 -57.09
CA MET A 1 -10.13 -30.07 -56.14
C MET A 1 -10.05 -28.68 -55.53
N LEU A 2 -10.69 -28.47 -54.37
CA LEU A 2 -10.65 -27.21 -53.62
C LEU A 2 -9.52 -27.32 -52.61
N THR A 3 -8.40 -26.64 -52.85
CA THR A 3 -7.30 -26.56 -51.90
C THR A 3 -7.55 -25.41 -50.92
N THR A 4 -7.76 -25.78 -49.68
CA THR A 4 -7.76 -24.92 -48.48
C THR A 4 -6.40 -24.23 -48.34
N ALA A 5 -6.39 -22.91 -48.40
CA ALA A 5 -5.27 -22.10 -47.93
C ALA A 5 -5.44 -21.89 -46.42
N THR A 6 -4.73 -22.68 -45.63
CA THR A 6 -4.51 -22.44 -44.20
C THR A 6 -3.68 -21.17 -44.08
N SER A 7 -4.30 -20.08 -43.63
CA SER A 7 -3.59 -18.86 -43.27
C SER A 7 -2.98 -19.08 -41.89
N ASP A 8 -1.73 -19.51 -41.85
CA ASP A 8 -0.93 -19.53 -40.63
C ASP A 8 -0.80 -18.09 -40.10
N ILE A 9 -1.49 -17.81 -38.99
CA ILE A 9 -1.28 -16.61 -38.20
C ILE A 9 0.10 -16.74 -37.59
N VAL A 10 1.09 -16.13 -38.22
CA VAL A 10 2.42 -15.97 -37.64
C VAL A 10 2.29 -15.02 -36.44
N SER A 11 2.08 -15.58 -35.26
CA SER A 11 2.21 -14.85 -33.99
C SER A 11 3.60 -14.23 -33.94
N ASN A 12 3.65 -12.89 -33.94
CA ASN A 12 4.89 -12.15 -33.97
C ASN A 12 5.55 -12.26 -32.58
N PRO A 13 6.72 -12.92 -32.43
CA PRO A 13 7.29 -13.26 -31.12
C PRO A 13 7.58 -12.03 -30.24
N ILE A 14 7.86 -10.88 -30.88
CA ILE A 14 8.12 -9.59 -30.22
C ILE A 14 6.89 -9.06 -29.46
N ILE A 15 5.67 -9.35 -29.96
CA ILE A 15 4.41 -8.90 -29.33
C ILE A 15 4.07 -9.78 -28.12
N ASN A 16 4.42 -11.08 -28.16
CA ASN A 16 4.16 -11.99 -27.04
C ASN A 16 5.06 -11.71 -25.82
N GLU A 17 6.32 -11.29 -26.03
CA GLU A 17 7.23 -10.94 -24.93
C GLU A 17 6.84 -9.62 -24.23
N SER A 18 6.33 -8.65 -25.00
CA SER A 18 5.84 -7.38 -24.44
C SER A 18 4.60 -7.56 -23.58
N ASP A 19 3.66 -8.40 -24.02
CA ASP A 19 2.42 -8.67 -23.29
C ASP A 19 2.70 -9.40 -21.96
N SER A 20 3.66 -10.34 -21.95
CA SER A 20 4.11 -11.02 -20.73
C SER A 20 4.72 -10.03 -19.74
N THR A 21 5.58 -9.12 -20.22
CA THR A 21 6.25 -8.13 -19.36
C THR A 21 5.25 -7.11 -18.78
N ILE A 22 4.28 -6.67 -19.58
CA ILE A 22 3.19 -5.79 -19.13
C ILE A 22 2.37 -6.47 -18.05
N ALA A 23 1.97 -7.73 -18.25
CA ALA A 23 1.19 -8.48 -17.28
C ALA A 23 1.94 -8.69 -15.95
N GLU A 24 3.26 -8.89 -15.99
CA GLU A 24 4.11 -8.98 -14.80
C GLU A 24 4.16 -7.67 -14.02
N LEU A 25 4.33 -6.53 -14.71
CA LEU A 25 4.32 -5.19 -14.10
C LEU A 25 2.95 -4.85 -13.49
N GLU A 26 1.86 -5.14 -14.20
CA GLU A 26 0.49 -4.93 -13.70
C GLU A 26 0.22 -5.77 -12.44
N LYS A 27 0.68 -7.02 -12.43
CA LYS A 27 0.57 -7.88 -11.25
C LYS A 27 1.38 -7.32 -10.07
N ALA A 28 2.62 -6.89 -10.31
CA ALA A 28 3.45 -6.29 -9.27
C ALA A 28 2.82 -5.02 -8.68
N LEU A 29 2.24 -4.17 -9.54
CA LEU A 29 1.48 -2.99 -9.11
C LEU A 29 0.27 -3.37 -8.25
N MET A 30 -0.49 -4.39 -8.65
CA MET A 30 -1.62 -4.88 -7.86
C MET A 30 -1.17 -5.41 -6.49
N ASP A 31 -0.06 -6.14 -6.43
CA ASP A 31 0.52 -6.64 -5.19
C ASP A 31 0.98 -5.48 -4.27
N LEU A 32 1.61 -4.44 -4.82
CA LEU A 32 1.95 -3.22 -4.08
C LEU A 32 0.72 -2.47 -3.58
N ASP A 33 -0.31 -2.30 -4.41
CA ASP A 33 -1.58 -1.67 -4.02
C ASP A 33 -2.26 -2.42 -2.87
N ASN A 34 -2.19 -3.76 -2.87
CA ASN A 34 -2.68 -4.62 -1.80
C ASN A 34 -1.90 -4.46 -0.49
N MET A 35 -0.63 -4.03 -0.56
CA MET A 35 0.19 -3.72 0.63
C MET A 35 0.00 -2.28 1.12
N ILE A 36 -0.04 -1.31 0.20
CA ILE A 36 -0.14 0.14 0.49
C ILE A 36 -1.53 0.49 1.04
N THR A 37 -2.60 0.00 0.43
CA THR A 37 -3.98 0.40 0.78
C THR A 37 -4.32 0.12 2.25
N PRO A 38 -4.02 -1.08 2.82
CA PRO A 38 -4.25 -1.33 4.24
C PRO A 38 -3.43 -0.43 5.17
N LEU A 39 -2.20 -0.07 4.80
CA LEU A 39 -1.34 0.82 5.58
C LEU A 39 -1.94 2.24 5.63
N GLN A 40 -2.24 2.82 4.47
CA GLN A 40 -2.81 4.16 4.35
C GLN A 40 -4.20 4.29 4.99
N THR A 41 -5.01 3.22 4.97
CA THR A 41 -6.39 3.28 5.47
C THR A 41 -6.54 2.73 6.88
N LYS A 42 -6.29 1.44 7.08
CA LYS A 42 -6.58 0.73 8.34
C LYS A 42 -5.51 1.01 9.39
N THR A 43 -4.24 0.96 9.02
CA THR A 43 -3.13 1.18 9.96
C THR A 43 -3.06 2.64 10.38
N GLN A 44 -3.16 3.58 9.44
CA GLN A 44 -3.22 5.02 9.76
C GLN A 44 -4.39 5.38 10.67
N LYS A 45 -5.61 4.86 10.40
CA LYS A 45 -6.78 5.11 11.28
C LYS A 45 -6.56 4.58 12.70
N LYS A 46 -5.95 3.39 12.84
CA LYS A 46 -5.61 2.84 14.16
C LYS A 46 -4.57 3.69 14.88
N LEU A 47 -3.58 4.22 14.16
CA LEU A 47 -2.55 5.10 14.72
C LEU A 47 -3.19 6.38 15.27
N ASN A 48 -4.01 7.06 14.46
CA ASN A 48 -4.71 8.28 14.88
C ASN A 48 -5.56 8.05 16.13
N LYS A 49 -6.33 6.95 16.17
CA LYS A 49 -7.13 6.60 17.34
C LYS A 49 -6.28 6.40 18.60
N ILE A 50 -5.12 5.74 18.48
CA ILE A 50 -4.21 5.56 19.62
C ILE A 50 -3.63 6.90 20.07
N GLU A 51 -3.34 7.81 19.15
CA GLU A 51 -2.83 9.15 19.49
C GLU A 51 -3.89 9.99 20.21
N GLU A 52 -5.15 9.92 19.78
CA GLU A 52 -6.29 10.51 20.48
C GLU A 52 -6.44 9.93 21.90
N GLU A 53 -6.40 8.61 22.04
CA GLU A 53 -6.49 7.94 23.35
C GLU A 53 -5.32 8.30 24.28
N ILE A 54 -4.10 8.43 23.75
CA ILE A 54 -2.94 8.91 24.50
C ILE A 54 -3.14 10.36 24.94
N THR A 55 -3.67 11.21 24.06
CA THR A 55 -3.95 12.62 24.35
C THR A 55 -5.00 12.74 25.45
N ASN A 56 -6.06 11.95 25.38
CA ASN A 56 -7.07 11.86 26.44
C ASN A 56 -6.47 11.36 27.77
N CYS A 57 -5.60 10.34 27.73
CA CYS A 57 -4.90 9.89 28.94
C CYS A 57 -4.02 11.01 29.53
N ASN A 58 -3.33 11.81 28.71
CA ASN A 58 -2.54 12.94 29.19
C ASN A 58 -3.45 13.95 29.89
N PHE A 59 -4.54 14.36 29.24
CA PHE A 59 -5.50 15.29 29.80
C PHE A 59 -6.03 14.84 31.18
N LEU A 60 -6.45 13.58 31.30
CA LEU A 60 -6.97 13.05 32.57
C LEU A 60 -5.90 12.94 33.66
N ILE A 61 -4.66 12.61 33.30
CA ILE A 61 -3.53 12.57 34.23
C ILE A 61 -3.19 13.98 34.72
N ASP A 62 -3.10 14.94 33.80
CA ASP A 62 -2.70 16.32 34.09
C ASP A 62 -3.80 17.07 34.86
N SER A 63 -5.07 16.73 34.63
CA SER A 63 -6.21 17.27 35.40
C SER A 63 -6.27 16.77 36.85
N GLY A 64 -5.51 15.72 37.20
CA GLY A 64 -5.54 15.13 38.54
C GLY A 64 -6.88 14.54 38.94
N LEU A 65 -7.79 14.28 37.99
CA LEU A 65 -9.12 13.76 38.24
C LEU A 65 -9.07 12.27 38.63
N GLY A 66 -9.91 11.89 39.58
CA GLY A 66 -10.00 10.50 40.07
C GLY A 66 -9.06 10.19 41.24
N SER A 67 -9.15 8.96 41.71
CA SER A 67 -8.33 8.49 42.84
C SER A 67 -6.88 8.24 42.43
N LYS A 68 -5.98 8.08 43.42
CA LYS A 68 -4.59 7.63 43.17
C LYS A 68 -4.53 6.31 42.39
N LYS A 69 -5.51 5.41 42.61
CA LYS A 69 -5.60 4.13 41.90
C LYS A 69 -5.95 4.35 40.43
N ASP A 70 -6.96 5.17 40.15
CA ASP A 70 -7.39 5.49 38.77
C ASP A 70 -6.25 6.16 38.00
N GLN A 71 -5.53 7.06 38.67
CA GLN A 71 -4.35 7.73 38.14
C GLN A 71 -3.19 6.75 37.83
N ALA A 72 -3.03 5.69 38.62
CA ALA A 72 -2.05 4.64 38.33
C ALA A 72 -2.49 3.76 37.14
N GLU A 73 -3.78 3.45 37.04
CA GLU A 73 -4.36 2.69 35.91
C GLU A 73 -4.25 3.46 34.60
N LEU A 74 -4.58 4.76 34.58
CA LEU A 74 -4.40 5.64 33.42
C LEU A 74 -2.95 5.64 32.91
N ARG A 75 -1.96 5.69 33.81
CA ARG A 75 -0.53 5.62 33.43
C ARG A 75 -0.16 4.28 32.82
N LYS A 76 -0.72 3.17 33.31
CA LYS A 76 -0.52 1.83 32.72
C LYS A 76 -1.14 1.74 31.33
N THR A 77 -2.37 2.21 31.17
CA THR A 77 -3.06 2.28 29.87
C THR A 77 -2.25 3.11 28.88
N LYS A 78 -1.81 4.32 29.26
CA LYS A 78 -0.95 5.17 28.45
C LYS A 78 0.35 4.48 28.01
N LYS A 79 0.99 3.70 28.90
CA LYS A 79 2.20 2.92 28.57
C LYS A 79 1.90 1.83 27.53
N SER A 80 0.78 1.13 27.67
CA SER A 80 0.32 0.12 26.70
C SER A 80 0.05 0.74 25.33
N LEU A 81 -0.68 1.86 25.30
CA LEU A 81 -0.99 2.61 24.07
C LEU A 81 0.28 3.08 23.36
N ARG A 82 1.26 3.63 24.08
CA ARG A 82 2.56 4.02 23.51
C ARG A 82 3.29 2.83 22.88
N SER A 83 3.27 1.67 23.54
CA SER A 83 3.90 0.46 23.01
C SER A 83 3.21 -0.02 21.73
N ARG A 84 1.88 0.05 21.68
CA ARG A 84 1.10 -0.30 20.49
C ARG A 84 1.32 0.71 19.35
N ARG A 85 1.42 2.00 19.67
CA ARG A 85 1.73 3.06 18.71
C ARG A 85 3.06 2.79 18.02
N VAL A 86 4.12 2.46 18.78
CA VAL A 86 5.44 2.15 18.21
C VAL A 86 5.36 1.02 17.19
N LYS A 87 4.69 -0.09 17.52
CA LYS A 87 4.53 -1.22 16.59
C LYS A 87 3.83 -0.83 15.30
N LEU A 88 2.71 -0.10 15.39
CA LEU A 88 2.00 0.37 14.18
C LEU A 88 2.83 1.38 13.39
N TRP A 89 3.61 2.21 14.07
CA TRP A 89 4.50 3.17 13.40
C TRP A 89 5.64 2.44 12.68
N ASP A 90 6.18 1.38 13.26
CA ASP A 90 7.17 0.52 12.60
C ASP A 90 6.59 -0.18 11.36
N GLU A 91 5.33 -0.63 11.41
CA GLU A 91 4.62 -1.14 10.22
C GLU A 91 4.48 -0.06 9.13
N MET A 92 4.20 1.19 9.53
CA MET A 92 4.06 2.32 8.61
C MET A 92 5.39 2.80 8.00
N LYS A 93 6.56 2.45 8.57
CA LYS A 93 7.87 2.86 8.03
C LYS A 93 8.15 2.34 6.64
N ALA A 94 7.53 1.21 6.25
CA ALA A 94 7.68 0.65 4.92
C ALA A 94 6.89 1.41 3.85
N LEU A 95 5.88 2.20 4.25
CA LEU A 95 4.95 2.84 3.32
C LEU A 95 5.65 3.74 2.28
N PRO A 96 6.57 4.65 2.64
CA PRO A 96 7.20 5.51 1.65
C PRO A 96 8.00 4.73 0.59
N ALA A 97 8.70 3.66 0.99
CA ALA A 97 9.45 2.84 0.06
C ALA A 97 8.54 2.05 -0.90
N LEU A 98 7.40 1.57 -0.40
CA LEU A 98 6.40 0.90 -1.24
C LEU A 98 5.74 1.87 -2.23
N GLU A 99 5.46 3.11 -1.79
CA GLU A 99 4.93 4.17 -2.66
C GLU A 99 5.92 4.55 -3.76
N GLU A 100 7.20 4.70 -3.43
CA GLU A 100 8.27 4.96 -4.39
C GLU A 100 8.40 3.83 -5.42
N GLU A 101 8.45 2.57 -4.97
CA GLU A 101 8.51 1.40 -5.86
C GLU A 101 7.29 1.33 -6.79
N ARG A 102 6.10 1.65 -6.28
CA ARG A 102 4.88 1.71 -7.08
C ARG A 102 4.97 2.80 -8.15
N GLU A 103 5.44 3.99 -7.82
CA GLU A 103 5.61 5.09 -8.79
C GLU A 103 6.61 4.74 -9.89
N ASP A 104 7.71 4.08 -9.53
CA ASP A 104 8.70 3.58 -10.48
C ASP A 104 8.10 2.56 -11.44
N LEU A 105 7.34 1.58 -10.92
CA LEU A 105 6.68 0.58 -11.75
C LEU A 105 5.60 1.17 -12.65
N VAL A 106 4.82 2.15 -12.19
CA VAL A 106 3.87 2.89 -13.02
C VAL A 106 4.59 3.59 -14.17
N THR A 107 5.71 4.24 -13.87
CA THR A 107 6.54 4.92 -14.88
C THR A 107 7.08 3.93 -15.92
N GLN A 108 7.59 2.79 -15.47
CA GLN A 108 8.09 1.71 -16.34
C GLN A 108 6.98 1.15 -17.24
N LEU A 109 5.80 0.89 -16.68
CA LEU A 109 4.66 0.37 -17.42
C LEU A 109 4.19 1.36 -18.50
N LYS A 110 4.10 2.65 -18.18
CA LYS A 110 3.77 3.70 -19.15
C LYS A 110 4.78 3.78 -20.28
N GLU A 111 6.07 3.76 -19.95
CA GLU A 111 7.14 3.79 -20.96
C GLU A 111 7.10 2.55 -21.87
N LEU A 112 6.82 1.39 -21.30
CA LEU A 112 6.69 0.14 -22.05
C LEU A 112 5.51 0.19 -23.02
N ARG A 113 4.33 0.58 -22.53
CA ARG A 113 3.12 0.75 -23.37
C ARG A 113 3.36 1.75 -24.51
N ARG A 114 4.00 2.89 -24.21
CA ARG A 114 4.39 3.89 -25.22
C ARG A 114 5.30 3.30 -26.30
N ARG A 115 6.32 2.53 -25.93
CA ARG A 115 7.25 1.91 -26.89
C ARG A 115 6.58 0.91 -27.82
N TYR A 116 5.56 0.20 -27.33
CA TYR A 116 4.80 -0.77 -28.13
C TYR A 116 3.58 -0.16 -28.84
N GLY A 117 3.38 1.16 -28.75
CA GLY A 117 2.24 1.83 -29.39
C GLY A 117 0.88 1.40 -28.80
N ILE A 118 0.90 0.87 -27.58
CA ILE A 118 -0.31 0.55 -26.81
C ILE A 118 -0.78 1.89 -26.25
N LEU A 119 -1.86 2.43 -26.82
CA LEU A 119 -2.45 3.69 -26.38
C LEU A 119 -2.74 3.61 -24.87
N ASP A 120 -2.19 4.57 -24.13
CA ASP A 120 -2.63 4.85 -22.77
C ASP A 120 -4.07 5.37 -22.88
N ASP A 121 -5.06 4.50 -22.66
CA ASP A 121 -6.37 4.97 -22.26
C ASP A 121 -6.18 5.65 -20.90
N ASP A 122 -6.33 6.97 -20.86
CA ASP A 122 -6.22 7.80 -19.67
C ASP A 122 -7.00 7.18 -18.48
N ILE A 123 -6.27 6.69 -17.47
CA ILE A 123 -6.81 6.35 -16.14
C ILE A 123 -6.44 7.45 -15.16
#